data_AF-A0A2D8Z5Y0-F1
#
_entry.id   AF-A0A2D8Z5Y0-F1
#
_cell.length_a   1.000
_cell.length_b   1.000
_cell.length_c   1.000
_cell.angle_alpha   90.00
_cell.angle_beta   90.00
_cell.angle_gamma   90.00
#
_symmetry.space_group_name_H-M   'P 1'
#
loop_
_entity.id
_entity.type
_entity.pdbx_description
1 polymer ?
#
loop_
_entity_poly.entity_id
_entity_poly.type
_entity_poly.pdbx_seq_one_letter_code
_entity_poly.pdbx_strand_id
1 'polypeptide(L)'
;METLRKKHFFKSGLFTVLILVHTASDRLNARVQFEETILPILQASCIKCHGKEKIKGEVDFSKITTQVDADSQFELWETVTEVIMANEMPPEDNPPLSAEEKKLVLKWYEEQLKTPIEAKPGIYKPRRLSGPEYRNTLRSLFGFDLEVAIAQAQQTVTGEKSLVLKLLPKDPPGESGFINDTNSSPISPVILEQYAFLANAALEKLFAPKQRAELEAMMQTNLPENWKPTEITQDQAQSIIKKFTPRAMRRHTSEVNINNILKP
;
A
#
# COMPACT_ATOMS: atom_id res chain seq x y z
N MET A 1 60.03 -45.70 29.56
CA MET A 1 59.34 -45.76 30.87
C MET A 1 57.86 -45.93 30.58
N GLU A 2 57.43 -47.16 30.31
CA GLU A 2 56.98 -48.16 31.30
C GLU A 2 55.75 -47.72 32.12
N THR A 3 54.71 -48.56 31.96
CA THR A 3 53.77 -49.08 32.97
C THR A 3 52.63 -48.20 33.52
N LEU A 4 51.47 -48.37 32.89
CA LEU A 4 50.21 -48.89 33.47
C LEU A 4 50.09 -48.94 35.01
N ARG A 5 49.05 -48.29 35.57
CA ARG A 5 47.99 -48.92 36.42
C ARG A 5 47.05 -47.88 37.07
N LYS A 6 45.74 -47.95 36.82
CA LYS A 6 44.72 -48.56 37.70
C LYS A 6 43.31 -48.17 37.27
N LYS A 7 42.45 -49.19 37.24
CA LYS A 7 41.01 -49.15 36.95
C LYS A 7 40.25 -48.64 38.18
N HIS A 8 39.21 -47.84 37.98
CA HIS A 8 38.07 -47.81 38.89
C HIS A 8 36.76 -47.93 38.12
N PHE A 9 35.99 -48.93 38.58
CA PHE A 9 34.61 -49.27 38.28
C PHE A 9 33.68 -48.08 38.50
N PHE A 10 32.78 -47.78 37.56
CA PHE A 10 31.47 -47.24 37.90
C PHE A 10 30.41 -47.78 36.94
N LYS A 11 29.32 -48.27 37.54
CA LYS A 11 28.21 -48.98 36.93
C LYS A 11 27.13 -47.99 36.44
N SER A 12 26.31 -48.51 35.52
CA SER A 12 24.90 -48.18 35.29
C SER A 12 24.52 -46.86 34.60
N GLY A 13 23.68 -47.01 33.58
CA GLY A 13 22.72 -45.99 33.17
C GLY A 13 22.59 -45.79 31.66
N LEU A 14 22.13 -46.80 30.91
CA LEU A 14 21.70 -46.60 29.53
C LEU A 14 20.31 -45.93 29.57
N PHE A 15 20.27 -44.60 29.54
CA PHE A 15 19.03 -43.82 29.41
C PHE A 15 18.68 -43.69 27.92
N THR A 16 17.96 -44.68 27.39
CA THR A 16 17.42 -44.60 26.02
C THR A 16 16.23 -43.65 26.04
N VAL A 17 16.46 -42.39 25.67
CA VAL A 17 15.39 -41.42 25.40
C VAL A 17 14.75 -41.80 24.06
N LEU A 18 13.60 -42.48 24.12
CA LEU A 18 12.76 -42.74 22.96
C LEU A 18 12.04 -41.43 22.60
N ILE A 19 12.64 -40.62 21.70
CA ILE A 19 11.97 -39.44 21.15
C ILE A 19 10.88 -39.94 20.20
N LEU A 20 9.63 -39.95 20.69
CA LEU A 20 8.43 -40.11 19.89
C LEU A 20 8.29 -38.86 19.02
N VAL A 21 8.87 -38.89 17.82
CA VAL A 21 8.61 -37.90 16.77
C VAL A 21 7.15 -38.07 16.35
N HIS A 22 6.26 -37.31 16.97
CA HIS A 22 4.94 -37.06 16.40
C HIS A 22 5.18 -36.28 15.11
N THR A 23 5.07 -36.97 13.97
CA THR A 23 4.92 -36.31 12.68
C THR A 23 3.56 -35.59 12.72
N ALA A 24 3.59 -34.32 13.10
CA ALA A 24 2.54 -33.39 12.72
C ALA A 24 2.46 -33.49 11.19
N SER A 25 1.41 -34.12 10.67
CA SER A 25 1.08 -34.00 9.26
C SER A 25 0.69 -32.55 9.03
N ASP A 26 1.68 -31.75 8.66
CA ASP A 26 1.43 -30.49 7.97
C ASP A 26 0.64 -30.86 6.71
N ARG A 27 -0.68 -30.69 6.76
CA ARG A 27 -1.48 -30.55 5.55
C ARG A 27 -1.09 -29.22 4.93
N LEU A 28 0.05 -29.20 4.25
CA LEU A 28 0.30 -28.25 3.19
C LEU A 28 -0.91 -28.36 2.26
N ASN A 29 -1.74 -27.32 2.21
CA ASN A 29 -2.71 -27.17 1.14
C ASN A 29 -1.91 -27.15 -0.17
N ALA A 30 -1.75 -28.32 -0.79
CA ALA A 30 -1.21 -28.42 -2.13
C ALA A 30 -2.10 -27.57 -3.03
N ARG A 31 -1.55 -26.45 -3.53
CA ARG A 31 -2.23 -25.61 -4.51
C ARG A 31 -2.56 -26.45 -5.72
N VAL A 32 -3.77 -26.25 -6.25
CA VAL A 32 -4.16 -26.88 -7.51
C VAL A 32 -3.23 -26.38 -8.61
N GLN A 33 -2.47 -27.27 -9.24
CA GLN A 33 -1.56 -26.92 -10.32
C GLN A 33 -2.36 -26.78 -11.63
N PHE A 34 -2.24 -25.65 -12.31
CA PHE A 34 -3.01 -25.37 -13.53
C PHE A 34 -2.73 -26.39 -14.62
N GLU A 35 -1.47 -26.61 -14.95
CA GLU A 35 -1.03 -27.47 -16.04
C GLU A 35 -1.41 -28.94 -15.82
N GLU A 36 -1.41 -29.40 -14.57
CA GLU A 36 -1.71 -30.80 -14.22
C GLU A 36 -3.21 -31.05 -14.03
N THR A 37 -3.96 -30.04 -13.58
CA THR A 37 -5.34 -30.24 -13.11
C THR A 37 -6.38 -29.51 -13.95
N ILE A 38 -6.10 -28.27 -14.37
CA ILE A 38 -7.08 -27.41 -15.06
C ILE A 38 -6.93 -27.50 -16.57
N LEU A 39 -5.70 -27.51 -17.08
CA LEU A 39 -5.41 -27.62 -18.51
C LEU A 39 -6.05 -28.88 -19.14
N PRO A 40 -6.02 -30.08 -18.52
CA PRO A 40 -6.72 -31.25 -19.07
C PRO A 40 -8.24 -31.05 -19.18
N ILE A 41 -8.86 -30.35 -18.22
CA ILE A 41 -10.31 -30.04 -18.24
C ILE A 41 -10.62 -29.09 -19.39
N LEU A 42 -9.78 -28.06 -19.60
CA LEU A 42 -9.92 -27.16 -20.74
C LEU A 42 -9.82 -27.90 -22.08
N GLN A 43 -8.85 -28.80 -22.20
CA GLN A 43 -8.64 -29.61 -23.41
C GLN A 43 -9.81 -30.54 -23.70
N ALA A 44 -10.36 -31.19 -22.68
CA ALA A 44 -11.46 -32.14 -22.83
C ALA A 44 -12.80 -31.45 -23.13
N SER A 45 -13.10 -30.35 -22.42
CA SER A 45 -14.47 -29.84 -22.32
C SER A 45 -14.67 -28.42 -22.88
N CYS A 46 -13.60 -27.64 -23.06
CA CYS A 46 -13.71 -26.22 -23.43
C CYS A 46 -13.19 -25.94 -24.86
N ILE A 47 -12.00 -26.44 -25.20
CA ILE A 47 -11.28 -26.10 -26.44
C ILE A 47 -12.05 -26.48 -27.72
N LYS A 48 -12.90 -27.51 -27.67
CA LYS A 48 -13.74 -27.91 -28.81
C LYS A 48 -14.66 -26.78 -29.31
N CYS A 49 -15.10 -25.90 -28.41
CA CYS A 49 -15.97 -24.76 -28.74
C CYS A 49 -15.29 -23.39 -28.59
N HIS A 50 -14.19 -23.33 -27.84
CA HIS A 50 -13.45 -22.13 -27.48
C HIS A 50 -11.94 -22.35 -27.77
N GLY A 51 -11.61 -22.68 -29.01
CA GLY A 51 -10.26 -23.00 -29.46
C GLY A 51 -10.02 -22.60 -30.92
N LYS A 52 -8.83 -22.88 -31.48
CA LYS A 52 -8.42 -22.39 -32.81
C LYS A 52 -9.41 -22.68 -33.94
N GLU A 53 -10.04 -23.85 -33.93
CA GLU A 53 -10.99 -24.26 -34.98
C GLU A 53 -12.36 -23.60 -34.81
N LYS A 54 -12.76 -23.26 -33.59
CA LYS A 54 -14.05 -22.68 -33.26
C LYS A 54 -13.94 -21.79 -32.03
N ILE A 55 -14.22 -20.50 -32.19
CA ILE A 55 -14.08 -19.47 -31.15
C ILE A 55 -15.47 -18.93 -30.81
N LYS A 56 -16.26 -19.68 -30.04
CA LYS A 56 -17.56 -19.18 -29.55
C LYS A 56 -17.33 -18.09 -28.50
N GLY A 57 -18.20 -17.07 -28.51
CA GLY A 57 -18.16 -15.98 -27.52
C GLY A 57 -16.85 -15.21 -27.50
N GLU A 58 -16.07 -15.24 -28.60
CA GLU A 58 -14.76 -14.57 -28.71
C GLU A 58 -13.69 -15.07 -27.71
N VAL A 59 -13.93 -16.22 -27.06
CA VAL A 59 -13.01 -16.85 -26.10
C VAL A 59 -12.22 -17.97 -26.75
N ASP A 60 -10.89 -17.93 -26.60
CA ASP A 60 -9.94 -18.92 -27.13
C ASP A 60 -9.00 -19.45 -26.05
N PHE A 61 -9.35 -20.59 -25.46
CA PHE A 61 -8.54 -21.26 -24.45
C PHE A 61 -7.30 -21.97 -25.03
N SER A 62 -7.17 -22.08 -26.35
CA SER A 62 -6.02 -22.76 -26.97
C SER A 62 -4.69 -22.04 -26.77
N LYS A 63 -4.75 -20.76 -26.35
CA LYS A 63 -3.60 -19.92 -26.01
C LYS A 63 -3.23 -19.98 -24.53
N ILE A 64 -4.04 -20.64 -23.70
CA ILE A 64 -3.82 -20.72 -22.25
C ILE A 64 -3.24 -22.09 -21.94
N THR A 65 -1.92 -22.17 -21.88
CA THR A 65 -1.20 -23.44 -21.70
C THR A 65 -0.43 -23.53 -20.40
N THR A 66 -0.20 -22.40 -19.74
CA THR A 66 0.52 -22.28 -18.48
C THR A 66 -0.26 -21.47 -17.45
N GLN A 67 0.10 -21.61 -16.17
CA GLN A 67 -0.43 -20.77 -15.09
C GLN A 67 -0.23 -19.28 -15.40
N VAL A 68 0.91 -18.90 -15.98
CA VAL A 68 1.21 -17.49 -16.34
C VAL A 68 0.24 -16.96 -17.40
N ASP A 69 -0.11 -17.77 -18.40
CA ASP A 69 -1.10 -17.39 -19.40
C ASP A 69 -2.48 -17.19 -18.75
N ALA A 70 -2.83 -18.06 -17.80
CA ALA A 70 -4.09 -18.01 -17.08
C ALA A 70 -4.18 -16.78 -16.16
N ASP A 71 -3.11 -16.46 -15.43
CA ASP A 71 -3.00 -15.30 -14.56
C ASP A 71 -3.17 -13.98 -15.32
N SER A 72 -2.74 -13.93 -16.58
CA SER A 72 -2.88 -12.74 -17.43
C SER A 72 -4.32 -12.45 -17.87
N GLN A 73 -5.26 -13.37 -17.63
CA GLN A 73 -6.65 -13.32 -18.10
C GLN A 73 -7.66 -13.40 -16.95
N PHE A 74 -7.46 -12.58 -15.92
CA PHE A 74 -8.26 -12.61 -14.70
C PHE A 74 -9.77 -12.45 -14.92
N GLU A 75 -10.19 -11.45 -15.71
CA GLU A 75 -11.61 -11.18 -16.02
C GLU A 75 -12.29 -12.33 -16.78
N LEU A 76 -11.53 -13.01 -17.64
CA LEU A 76 -12.02 -14.19 -18.35
C LEU A 76 -12.33 -15.31 -17.35
N TRP A 77 -11.44 -15.56 -16.38
CA TRP A 77 -11.64 -16.63 -15.41
C TRP A 77 -12.79 -16.36 -14.44
N GLU A 78 -13.05 -15.09 -14.09
CA GLU A 78 -14.26 -14.69 -13.36
C GLU A 78 -15.51 -15.15 -14.13
N THR A 79 -15.61 -14.75 -15.40
CA THR A 79 -16.71 -15.16 -16.30
C THR A 79 -16.83 -16.68 -16.41
N VAL A 80 -15.71 -17.39 -16.56
CA VAL A 80 -15.69 -18.87 -16.65
C VAL A 80 -16.30 -19.50 -15.40
N THR A 81 -15.92 -19.02 -14.22
CA THR A 81 -16.47 -19.55 -12.97
C THR A 81 -17.97 -19.28 -12.84
N GLU A 82 -18.45 -18.10 -13.24
CA GLU A 82 -19.86 -17.75 -13.25
C GLU A 82 -20.69 -18.67 -14.15
N VAL A 83 -20.29 -18.84 -15.42
CA VAL A 83 -21.05 -19.67 -16.38
C VAL A 83 -21.02 -21.15 -16.04
N ILE A 84 -19.93 -21.65 -15.42
CA ILE A 84 -19.85 -23.03 -14.93
C ILE A 84 -20.77 -23.23 -13.72
N MET A 85 -20.81 -22.25 -12.80
CA MET A 85 -21.72 -22.28 -11.64
C MET A 85 -23.19 -22.23 -12.05
N ALA A 86 -23.50 -21.44 -13.09
CA ALA A 86 -24.84 -21.34 -13.67
C ALA A 86 -25.24 -22.60 -14.48
N ASN A 87 -24.29 -23.52 -14.74
CA ASN A 87 -24.47 -24.67 -15.63
C ASN A 87 -24.82 -24.29 -17.08
N GLU A 88 -24.44 -23.08 -17.51
CA GLU A 88 -24.62 -22.62 -18.89
C GLU A 88 -23.57 -23.23 -19.83
N MET A 89 -22.42 -23.62 -19.26
CA MET A 89 -21.35 -24.30 -19.97
C MET A 89 -21.03 -25.64 -19.31
N PRO A 90 -20.81 -26.71 -20.10
CA PRO A 90 -20.95 -26.81 -21.57
C PRO A 90 -22.42 -26.72 -22.05
N PRO A 91 -22.67 -26.34 -23.32
CA PRO A 91 -24.04 -26.27 -23.86
C PRO A 91 -24.71 -27.65 -23.88
N GLU A 92 -26.04 -27.68 -23.87
CA GLU A 92 -26.85 -28.91 -23.73
C GLU A 92 -26.48 -30.06 -24.69
N ASP A 93 -26.00 -29.74 -25.90
CA ASP A 93 -25.54 -30.72 -26.89
C ASP A 93 -24.17 -31.38 -26.57
N ASN A 94 -23.51 -31.01 -25.47
CA ASN A 94 -22.22 -31.55 -25.06
C ASN A 94 -22.27 -32.11 -23.63
N PRO A 95 -21.41 -33.10 -23.31
CA PRO A 95 -21.38 -33.67 -21.96
C PRO A 95 -21.14 -32.60 -20.89
N PRO A 96 -21.90 -32.61 -19.78
CA PRO A 96 -21.68 -31.65 -18.70
C PRO A 96 -20.38 -31.97 -17.96
N LEU A 97 -19.76 -30.93 -17.38
CA LEU A 97 -18.67 -31.13 -16.43
C LEU A 97 -19.15 -31.92 -15.21
N SER A 98 -18.33 -32.85 -14.74
CA SER A 98 -18.54 -33.55 -13.47
C SER A 98 -18.50 -32.57 -12.29
N ALA A 99 -19.11 -32.96 -11.17
CA ALA A 99 -19.11 -32.13 -9.96
C ALA A 99 -17.67 -31.88 -9.46
N GLU A 100 -16.81 -32.88 -9.60
CA GLU A 100 -15.39 -32.84 -9.26
C GLU A 100 -14.63 -31.83 -10.13
N GLU A 101 -14.81 -31.86 -11.46
CA GLU A 101 -14.16 -30.92 -12.38
C GLU A 101 -14.59 -29.48 -12.10
N LYS A 102 -15.90 -29.23 -11.91
CA LYS A 102 -16.40 -27.90 -11.53
C LYS A 102 -15.75 -27.40 -10.26
N LYS A 103 -15.69 -28.26 -9.23
CA LYS A 103 -15.07 -27.93 -7.95
C LYS A 103 -13.57 -27.64 -8.10
N LEU A 104 -12.85 -28.35 -8.97
CA LEU A 104 -11.43 -28.10 -9.22
C LEU A 104 -11.19 -26.74 -9.86
N VAL A 105 -11.96 -26.38 -10.89
CA VAL A 105 -11.85 -25.07 -11.57
C VAL A 105 -12.16 -23.92 -10.58
N LEU A 106 -13.25 -24.04 -9.82
CA LEU A 106 -13.63 -23.03 -8.82
C LEU A 106 -12.58 -22.89 -7.72
N LYS A 107 -12.09 -24.01 -7.19
CA LYS A 107 -11.08 -24.02 -6.14
C LYS A 107 -9.76 -23.42 -6.63
N TRP A 108 -9.33 -23.76 -7.85
CA TRP A 108 -8.12 -23.19 -8.44
C TRP A 108 -8.23 -21.67 -8.57
N TYR A 109 -9.36 -21.15 -9.10
CA TYR A 109 -9.58 -19.71 -9.22
C TYR A 109 -9.60 -19.01 -7.85
N GLU A 110 -10.26 -19.59 -6.85
CA GLU A 110 -10.27 -19.07 -5.47
C GLU A 110 -8.87 -19.04 -4.84
N GLU A 111 -8.03 -20.04 -5.13
CA GLU A 111 -6.64 -20.07 -4.70
C GLU A 111 -5.80 -18.97 -5.38
N GLN A 112 -6.09 -18.61 -6.64
CA GLN A 112 -5.42 -17.49 -7.31
C GLN A 112 -5.75 -16.15 -6.67
N LEU A 113 -7.00 -15.93 -6.25
CA LEU A 113 -7.40 -14.72 -5.52
C LEU A 113 -6.65 -14.55 -4.19
N LYS A 114 -6.22 -15.65 -3.59
CA LYS A 114 -5.46 -15.68 -2.33
C LYS A 114 -3.97 -15.56 -2.53
N THR A 115 -3.47 -15.66 -3.77
CA THR A 115 -2.04 -15.49 -4.05
C THR A 115 -1.67 -14.04 -3.72
N PRO A 116 -0.72 -13.82 -2.79
CA PRO A 116 -0.25 -12.47 -2.50
C PRO A 116 0.25 -11.86 -3.79
N ILE A 117 -0.40 -10.77 -4.23
CA ILE A 117 0.15 -9.93 -5.29
C ILE A 117 1.46 -9.41 -4.73
N GLU A 118 2.58 -9.90 -5.26
CA GLU A 118 3.87 -9.30 -4.99
C GLU A 118 3.72 -7.85 -5.44
N ALA A 119 3.70 -6.93 -4.46
CA ALA A 119 3.61 -5.51 -4.76
C ALA A 119 4.85 -5.18 -5.57
N LYS A 120 4.73 -5.14 -6.90
CA LYS A 120 5.71 -4.55 -7.78
C LYS A 120 5.48 -3.06 -7.64
N PRO A 121 6.26 -2.33 -6.81
CA PRO A 121 6.14 -0.89 -6.79
C PRO A 121 6.36 -0.45 -8.24
N GLY A 122 5.33 0.17 -8.83
CA GLY A 122 5.48 0.76 -10.15
C GLY A 122 6.73 1.65 -10.15
N ILE A 123 7.31 1.87 -11.33
CA ILE A 123 8.33 2.91 -11.50
C ILE A 123 7.61 4.26 -11.38
N TYR A 124 7.17 4.59 -10.16
CA TYR A 124 6.55 5.85 -9.84
C TYR A 124 7.68 6.87 -9.79
N LYS A 125 7.80 7.65 -10.87
CA LYS A 125 8.60 8.87 -10.81
C LYS A 125 8.00 9.75 -9.70
N PRO A 126 8.81 10.31 -8.80
CA PRO A 126 8.29 11.23 -7.80
C PRO A 126 7.58 12.39 -8.51
N ARG A 127 6.27 12.50 -8.28
CA ARG A 127 5.45 13.62 -8.74
C ARG A 127 5.44 14.72 -7.69
N ARG A 128 5.18 15.96 -8.10
CA ARG A 128 4.80 16.99 -7.13
C ARG A 128 3.39 16.73 -6.59
N LEU A 129 3.10 17.30 -5.43
CA LEU A 129 1.72 17.40 -4.93
C LEU A 129 0.93 18.37 -5.82
N SER A 130 -0.38 18.14 -5.99
CA SER A 130 -1.28 19.14 -6.57
C SER A 130 -1.50 20.28 -5.58
N GLY A 131 -2.00 21.43 -6.04
CA GLY A 131 -2.33 22.57 -5.17
C GLY A 131 -3.25 22.19 -4.00
N PRO A 132 -4.38 21.50 -4.26
CA PRO A 132 -5.25 20.99 -3.19
C PRO A 132 -4.55 19.99 -2.26
N GLU A 133 -3.72 19.08 -2.80
CA GLU A 133 -2.97 18.12 -1.99
C GLU A 133 -1.96 18.83 -1.08
N TYR A 134 -1.23 19.82 -1.60
CA TYR A 134 -0.25 20.59 -0.84
C TYR A 134 -0.93 21.43 0.25
N ARG A 135 -2.06 22.07 -0.05
CA ARG A 135 -2.90 22.78 0.95
C ARG A 135 -3.33 21.85 2.07
N ASN A 136 -3.89 20.69 1.72
CA ASN A 136 -4.33 19.70 2.71
C ASN A 136 -3.15 19.13 3.51
N THR A 137 -1.97 19.05 2.90
CA THR A 137 -0.72 18.64 3.56
C THR A 137 -0.34 19.65 4.63
N LEU A 138 -0.26 20.94 4.30
CA LEU A 138 0.05 21.98 5.27
C LEU A 138 -0.97 22.01 6.41
N ARG A 139 -2.27 21.90 6.11
CA ARG A 139 -3.32 21.82 7.14
C ARG A 139 -3.15 20.62 8.05
N SER A 140 -2.82 19.44 7.50
CA SER A 140 -2.59 18.23 8.29
C SER A 140 -1.37 18.35 9.21
N LEU A 141 -0.29 18.96 8.72
CA LEU A 141 0.94 19.16 9.48
C LEU A 141 0.73 20.19 10.60
N PHE A 142 0.23 21.36 10.25
CA PHE A 142 0.18 22.53 11.14
C PHE A 142 -1.12 22.66 11.93
N GLY A 143 -2.21 22.01 11.50
CA GLY A 143 -3.51 22.04 12.16
C GLY A 143 -4.40 23.22 11.78
N PHE A 144 -3.95 24.11 10.88
CA PHE A 144 -4.71 25.27 10.42
C PHE A 144 -4.55 25.49 8.91
N ASP A 145 -5.48 26.23 8.31
CA ASP A 145 -5.40 26.66 6.92
C ASP A 145 -4.54 27.93 6.75
N LEU A 146 -3.77 27.97 5.66
CA LEU A 146 -3.01 29.16 5.28
C LEU A 146 -3.86 30.03 4.36
N GLU A 147 -4.32 31.15 4.90
CA GLU A 147 -5.27 32.05 4.24
C GLU A 147 -4.62 33.38 3.86
N VAL A 148 -5.11 33.99 2.79
CA VAL A 148 -4.68 35.34 2.38
C VAL A 148 -5.18 36.38 3.39
N ALA A 149 -4.31 37.34 3.73
CA ALA A 149 -4.68 38.46 4.61
C ALA A 149 -5.56 39.53 3.92
N ILE A 150 -6.08 39.24 2.72
CA ILE A 150 -6.74 40.24 1.88
C ILE A 150 -8.08 40.60 2.53
N ALA A 151 -8.07 41.74 3.23
CA ALA A 151 -9.24 42.54 3.47
C ALA A 151 -10.03 42.62 2.16
N GLN A 152 -11.28 42.16 2.22
CA GLN A 152 -12.27 42.15 1.14
C GLN A 152 -11.98 43.23 0.09
N ALA A 153 -11.31 42.85 -1.01
CA ALA A 153 -11.37 43.67 -2.20
C ALA A 153 -12.85 43.64 -2.61
N GLN A 154 -13.55 44.75 -2.38
CA GLN A 154 -15.01 44.90 -2.40
C GLN A 154 -15.70 44.57 -3.74
N GLN A 155 -15.01 43.94 -4.69
CA GLN A 155 -15.52 43.69 -6.03
C GLN A 155 -15.44 42.23 -6.51
N THR A 156 -14.98 41.29 -5.68
CA THR A 156 -15.16 39.86 -5.98
C THR A 156 -15.60 39.10 -4.72
N VAL A 157 -16.88 38.75 -4.65
CA VAL A 157 -17.47 37.88 -3.61
C VAL A 157 -16.87 36.45 -3.64
N THR A 158 -16.05 36.16 -4.66
CA THR A 158 -15.47 34.86 -4.99
C THR A 158 -13.94 34.89 -5.05
N GLY A 159 -13.28 35.47 -4.04
CA GLY A 159 -11.82 35.37 -3.90
C GLY A 159 -11.39 34.01 -3.33
N GLU A 160 -10.38 33.37 -3.94
CA GLU A 160 -9.71 32.19 -3.36
C GLU A 160 -9.09 32.58 -2.00
N LYS A 161 -9.59 31.97 -0.92
CA LYS A 161 -9.15 32.26 0.45
C LYS A 161 -7.81 31.62 0.77
N SER A 162 -7.50 30.48 0.16
CA SER A 162 -6.27 29.75 0.42
C SER A 162 -5.09 30.46 -0.24
N LEU A 163 -4.08 30.82 0.56
CA LEU A 163 -2.82 31.35 0.04
C LEU A 163 -2.14 30.34 -0.88
N VAL A 164 -2.26 29.05 -0.56
CA VAL A 164 -1.70 27.95 -1.36
C VAL A 164 -2.31 27.91 -2.76
N LEU A 165 -3.64 27.89 -2.86
CA LEU A 165 -4.31 27.83 -4.17
C LEU A 165 -4.18 29.12 -4.97
N LYS A 166 -3.90 30.25 -4.31
CA LYS A 166 -3.65 31.50 -4.99
C LYS A 166 -2.25 31.56 -5.63
N LEU A 167 -1.25 30.95 -4.99
CA LEU A 167 0.14 30.99 -5.45
C LEU A 167 0.49 29.84 -6.39
N LEU A 168 -0.06 28.64 -6.14
CA LEU A 168 0.21 27.49 -7.00
C LEU A 168 -0.66 27.54 -8.26
N PRO A 169 -0.13 27.13 -9.42
CA PRO A 169 -0.93 27.03 -10.64
C PRO A 169 -2.01 25.97 -10.48
N LYS A 170 -3.14 26.16 -11.18
CA LYS A 170 -4.18 25.14 -11.25
C LYS A 170 -3.66 23.92 -12.02
N ASP A 171 -3.74 22.76 -11.40
CA ASP A 171 -3.29 21.50 -11.98
C ASP A 171 -4.26 21.05 -13.09
N PRO A 172 -3.77 20.78 -14.31
CA PRO A 172 -4.61 20.20 -15.35
C PRO A 172 -4.94 18.73 -15.03
N PRO A 173 -6.12 18.23 -15.42
CA PRO A 173 -6.40 16.80 -15.34
C PRO A 173 -5.48 16.03 -16.30
N GLY A 174 -4.98 14.87 -15.86
CA GLY A 174 -4.24 13.95 -16.71
C GLY A 174 -5.15 13.05 -17.54
N GLU A 175 -4.59 12.00 -18.13
CA GLU A 175 -5.32 11.05 -19.00
C GLU A 175 -6.46 10.34 -18.26
N SER A 176 -6.31 10.13 -16.95
CA SER A 176 -7.36 9.54 -16.12
C SER A 176 -8.54 10.50 -15.86
N GLY A 177 -8.39 11.79 -16.19
CA GLY A 177 -9.28 12.86 -15.77
C GLY A 177 -9.00 13.41 -14.37
N PHE A 178 -8.09 12.79 -13.61
CA PHE A 178 -7.69 13.27 -12.28
C PHE A 178 -6.49 14.23 -12.35
N ILE A 179 -6.43 15.18 -11.42
CA ILE A 179 -5.36 16.18 -11.32
C ILE A 179 -4.09 15.68 -10.59
N ASN A 180 -4.06 14.40 -10.20
CA ASN A 180 -3.00 13.80 -9.38
C ASN A 180 -2.27 12.65 -10.08
N ASP A 181 -2.38 12.58 -11.41
CA ASP A 181 -1.68 11.61 -12.25
C ASP A 181 -0.15 11.77 -12.16
N THR A 182 0.54 10.65 -11.93
CA THR A 182 1.98 10.66 -11.63
C THR A 182 2.87 11.10 -12.78
N ASN A 183 2.43 10.86 -14.02
CA ASN A 183 3.25 11.12 -15.20
C ASN A 183 3.14 12.57 -15.71
N SER A 184 2.12 13.33 -15.30
CA SER A 184 1.81 14.66 -15.86
C SER A 184 2.23 15.83 -14.97
N SER A 185 2.82 15.57 -13.80
CA SER A 185 3.14 16.61 -12.80
C SER A 185 4.57 16.51 -12.24
N PRO A 186 5.60 16.87 -13.02
CA PRO A 186 6.96 16.97 -12.52
C PRO A 186 7.13 18.16 -11.56
N ILE A 187 8.11 18.06 -10.66
CA ILE A 187 8.52 19.19 -9.82
C ILE A 187 9.50 20.08 -10.60
N SER A 188 9.12 21.34 -10.84
CA SER A 188 10.00 22.35 -11.43
C SER A 188 10.69 23.17 -10.32
N PRO A 189 11.82 23.84 -10.62
CA PRO A 189 12.46 24.75 -9.67
C PRO A 189 11.50 25.82 -9.10
N VAL A 190 10.65 26.39 -9.96
CA VAL A 190 9.65 27.40 -9.56
C VAL A 190 8.64 26.83 -8.55
N ILE A 191 8.15 25.60 -8.78
CA ILE A 191 7.24 24.96 -7.83
C ILE A 191 7.95 24.69 -6.50
N LEU A 192 9.21 24.26 -6.54
CA LEU A 192 9.98 24.01 -5.33
C LEU A 192 10.18 25.29 -4.51
N GLU A 193 10.46 26.42 -5.17
CA GLU A 193 10.53 27.75 -4.53
C GLU A 193 9.19 28.15 -3.92
N GLN A 194 8.08 27.93 -4.62
CA GLN A 194 6.74 28.21 -4.10
C GLN A 194 6.40 27.34 -2.88
N TYR A 195 6.80 26.07 -2.88
CA TYR A 195 6.66 25.20 -1.71
C TYR A 195 7.49 25.68 -0.53
N ALA A 196 8.74 26.07 -0.75
CA ALA A 196 9.59 26.62 0.30
C ALA A 196 8.98 27.92 0.89
N PHE A 197 8.48 28.81 0.03
CA PHE A 197 7.81 30.03 0.45
C PHE A 197 6.56 29.73 1.30
N LEU A 198 5.68 28.83 0.84
CA LEU A 198 4.46 28.46 1.55
C LEU A 198 4.76 27.75 2.88
N ALA A 199 5.80 26.92 2.93
CA ALA A 199 6.25 26.29 4.16
C ALA A 199 6.75 27.32 5.18
N ASN A 200 7.54 28.31 4.74
CA ASN A 200 7.98 29.41 5.60
C ASN A 200 6.80 30.25 6.10
N ALA A 201 5.85 30.59 5.23
CA ALA A 201 4.64 31.31 5.64
C ALA A 201 3.80 30.52 6.66
N ALA A 202 3.73 29.18 6.54
CA ALA A 202 3.07 28.33 7.53
C ALA A 202 3.81 28.32 8.87
N LEU A 203 5.14 28.29 8.87
CA LEU A 203 5.96 28.40 10.09
C LEU A 203 5.80 29.77 10.76
N GLU A 204 5.91 30.86 10.01
CA GLU A 204 5.68 32.21 10.53
C GLU A 204 4.29 32.34 11.16
N LYS A 205 3.26 31.78 10.49
CA LYS A 205 1.91 31.75 11.03
C LYS A 205 1.82 30.91 12.30
N LEU A 206 2.47 29.75 12.39
CA LEU A 206 2.47 28.91 13.60
C LEU A 206 3.01 29.65 14.83
N PHE A 207 4.05 30.47 14.65
CA PHE A 207 4.66 31.26 15.74
C PHE A 207 4.02 32.64 15.94
N ALA A 208 2.96 32.98 15.19
CA ALA A 208 2.26 34.24 15.35
C ALA A 208 1.40 34.24 16.63
N PRO A 209 1.19 35.39 17.29
CA PRO A 209 0.38 35.47 18.51
C PRO A 209 -1.05 34.92 18.36
N LYS A 210 -1.62 34.98 17.16
CA LYS A 210 -2.97 34.49 16.84
C LYS A 210 -3.07 32.96 16.76
N GLN A 211 -1.95 32.24 16.69
CA GLN A 211 -1.88 30.77 16.57
C GLN A 211 -1.38 30.11 17.85
N ARG A 212 -1.46 30.84 18.96
CA ARG A 212 -0.95 30.39 20.25
C ARG A 212 -1.57 29.07 20.70
N ALA A 213 -2.87 28.89 20.50
CA ALA A 213 -3.58 27.66 20.91
C ALA A 213 -3.04 26.42 20.16
N GLU A 214 -2.81 26.53 18.85
CA GLU A 214 -2.24 25.46 18.05
C GLU A 214 -0.78 25.16 18.45
N LEU A 215 0.00 26.21 18.73
CA LEU A 215 1.38 26.07 19.18
C LEU A 215 1.47 25.39 20.56
N GLU A 216 0.68 25.83 21.54
CA GLU A 216 0.57 25.21 22.87
C GLU A 216 0.13 23.74 22.75
N ALA A 217 -0.83 23.45 21.87
CA ALA A 217 -1.24 22.08 21.59
C ALA A 217 -0.10 21.23 21.00
N MET A 218 0.76 21.80 20.14
CA MET A 218 1.93 21.09 19.62
C MET A 218 2.99 20.83 20.69
N MET A 219 3.25 21.82 21.53
CA MET A 219 4.25 21.75 22.60
C MET A 219 3.76 20.95 23.82
N GLN A 220 2.45 20.69 23.91
CA GLN A 220 1.80 20.04 25.06
C GLN A 220 2.05 20.80 26.38
N THR A 221 2.15 22.12 26.29
CA THR A 221 2.38 23.00 27.43
C THR A 221 1.72 24.35 27.20
N ASN A 222 1.29 24.98 28.28
CA ASN A 222 0.77 26.35 28.24
C ASN A 222 1.95 27.32 28.26
N LEU A 223 1.91 28.30 27.38
CA LEU A 223 2.95 29.31 27.34
C LEU A 223 2.60 30.47 28.32
N PRO A 224 3.59 31.23 28.81
CA PRO A 224 3.37 32.51 29.51
C PRO A 224 2.82 33.61 28.59
N GLU A 225 1.96 34.50 29.07
CA GLU A 225 1.27 35.51 28.24
C GLU A 225 2.22 36.38 27.39
N ASN A 226 3.40 36.70 27.91
CA ASN A 226 4.46 37.48 27.26
C ASN A 226 5.50 36.65 26.49
N TRP A 227 5.26 35.35 26.30
CA TRP A 227 6.20 34.44 25.64
C TRP A 227 6.55 34.88 24.22
N LYS A 228 7.83 34.78 23.87
CA LYS A 228 8.35 35.08 22.53
C LYS A 228 8.92 33.83 21.86
N PRO A 229 8.83 33.70 20.52
CA PRO A 229 9.43 32.58 19.78
C PRO A 229 10.93 32.35 20.06
N THR A 230 11.67 33.40 20.41
CA THR A 230 13.09 33.33 20.78
C THR A 230 13.36 32.64 22.12
N GLU A 231 12.33 32.43 22.94
CA GLU A 231 12.39 31.82 24.27
C GLU A 231 12.07 30.33 24.24
N ILE A 232 11.98 29.72 23.04
CA ILE A 232 11.71 28.29 22.89
C ILE A 232 12.81 27.45 23.56
N THR A 233 12.40 26.53 24.45
CA THR A 233 13.33 25.61 25.09
C THR A 233 13.59 24.39 24.23
N GLN A 234 14.68 23.66 24.51
CA GLN A 234 14.98 22.41 23.81
C GLN A 234 13.84 21.39 23.97
N ASP A 235 13.29 21.22 25.18
CA ASP A 235 12.20 20.27 25.44
C ASP A 235 10.92 20.63 24.68
N GLN A 236 10.64 21.92 24.57
CA GLN A 236 9.53 22.45 23.78
C GLN A 236 9.73 22.16 22.29
N ALA A 237 10.92 22.44 21.75
CA ALA A 237 11.26 22.14 20.35
C ALA A 237 11.17 20.63 20.06
N GLN A 238 11.68 19.79 20.97
CA GLN A 238 11.56 18.33 20.86
C GLN A 238 10.11 17.88 20.86
N SER A 239 9.25 18.48 21.69
CA SER A 239 7.82 18.16 21.74
C SER A 239 7.10 18.48 20.44
N ILE A 240 7.42 19.63 19.83
CA ILE A 240 6.93 19.99 18.49
C ILE A 240 7.37 18.94 17.46
N ILE A 241 8.66 18.58 17.42
CA ILE A 241 9.18 17.60 16.45
C ILE A 241 8.54 16.22 16.66
N LYS A 242 8.37 15.77 17.91
CA LYS A 242 7.70 14.50 18.25
C LYS A 242 6.27 14.45 17.71
N LYS A 243 5.54 15.56 17.78
CA LYS A 243 4.16 15.64 17.30
C LYS A 243 4.06 15.85 15.78
N PHE A 244 5.03 16.56 15.21
CA PHE A 244 5.11 16.85 13.78
C PHE A 244 5.56 15.63 12.96
N THR A 245 6.53 14.87 13.43
CA THR A 245 7.19 13.79 12.67
C THR A 245 6.21 12.72 12.16
N PRO A 246 5.30 12.13 12.97
CA PRO A 246 4.37 11.12 12.47
C PRO A 246 3.42 11.67 11.39
N ARG A 247 3.05 12.96 11.49
CA ARG A 247 2.22 13.64 10.49
C ARG A 247 2.99 13.86 9.19
N ALA A 248 4.26 14.26 9.27
CA ALA A 248 5.14 14.44 8.12
C ALA A 248 5.43 13.12 7.40
N MET A 249 5.72 12.07 8.16
CA MET A 249 6.01 10.75 7.60
C MET A 249 4.76 10.02 7.12
N ARG A 250 3.56 10.49 7.50
CA ARG A 250 2.25 9.87 7.19
C ARG A 250 2.17 8.38 7.53
N ARG A 251 2.93 7.96 8.53
CA ARG A 251 3.01 6.57 8.99
C ARG A 251 3.36 6.53 10.47
N HIS A 252 3.10 5.39 11.10
CA HIS A 252 3.60 5.15 12.44
C HIS A 252 5.13 5.28 12.46
N THR A 253 5.64 6.11 13.36
CA THR A 253 7.08 6.36 13.52
C THR A 253 7.47 5.90 14.91
N SER A 254 8.33 4.89 15.00
CA SER A 254 8.81 4.35 16.27
C SER A 254 9.61 5.37 17.06
N GLU A 255 9.64 5.23 18.39
CA GLU A 255 10.39 6.12 19.28
C GLU A 255 11.88 6.18 18.93
N VAL A 256 12.47 5.05 18.50
CA VAL A 256 13.87 4.99 18.06
C VAL A 256 14.11 5.93 16.87
N ASN A 257 13.20 5.94 15.89
CA ASN A 257 13.31 6.80 14.72
C ASN A 257 13.13 8.28 15.08
N ILE A 258 12.18 8.57 15.96
CA ILE A 258 11.97 9.93 16.47
C ILE A 258 13.21 10.41 17.23
N ASN A 259 13.78 9.59 18.11
CA ASN A 259 14.99 9.93 18.86
C ASN A 259 16.20 10.12 17.95
N ASN A 260 16.28 9.40 16.82
CA ASN A 260 17.33 9.62 15.82
C ASN A 260 17.18 10.96 15.10
N ILE A 261 15.95 11.43 14.84
CA ILE A 261 15.68 12.76 14.26
C ILE A 261 16.02 13.88 15.25
N LEU A 262 15.87 13.63 16.55
CA LEU A 262 16.18 14.59 17.61
C LEU A 262 17.67 14.67 17.96
N LYS A 263 18.51 13.79 17.40
CA LYS A 263 19.96 13.88 17.58
C LYS A 263 20.49 15.10 16.80
N PRO A 264 21.31 15.95 17.42
CA PRO A 264 21.91 17.11 16.76
C PRO A 264 22.88 16.71 15.65
#